data_AF-A0A838R9X6-F1
#
_entry.id   AF-A0A838R9X6-F1
#
_cell.length_a   1.000
_cell.length_b   1.000
_cell.length_c   1.000
_cell.angle_alpha   90.00
_cell.angle_beta   90.00
_cell.angle_gamma   90.00
#
_symmetry.space_group_name_H-M   'P 1'
#
loop_
_entity.id
_entity.type
_entity.pdbx_description
1 polymer ?
#
loop_
_entity_poly.entity_id
_entity_poly.type
_entity_poly.pdbx_seq_one_letter_code
_entity_poly.pdbx_strand_id
1 'polypeptide(L)' 'MQAHRLETKLTEDGTITLSNLPFQAGESVEIIILSSPATLVQQNRYPLRGKAIRYDNPTVPIAQDDWEANE' A
#
# COMPACT_ATOMS: atom_id res chain seq x y z
N MET A 1 -13.58 -8.17 -16.93
CA MET A 1 -13.48 -9.04 -15.73
C MET A 1 -13.25 -8.15 -14.54
N GLN A 2 -14.04 -8.30 -13.47
CA GLN A 2 -13.83 -7.57 -12.22
C GLN A 2 -13.10 -8.52 -11.26
N ALA A 3 -11.89 -8.14 -10.83
CA ALA A 3 -11.06 -8.97 -9.97
C ALA A 3 -11.09 -8.42 -8.55
N HIS A 4 -11.39 -9.29 -7.58
CA HIS A 4 -11.28 -8.98 -6.16
C HIS A 4 -10.02 -9.63 -5.61
N ARG A 5 -9.10 -8.84 -5.04
CA ARG A 5 -7.89 -9.34 -4.39
C ARG A 5 -8.13 -9.47 -2.90
N LEU A 6 -7.88 -10.65 -2.36
CA LEU A 6 -7.79 -10.91 -0.92
C LEU A 6 -6.41 -11.48 -0.61
N GLU A 7 -5.77 -10.98 0.45
CA GLU A 7 -4.52 -11.53 0.97
C GLU A 7 -4.80 -12.19 2.31
N THR A 8 -4.42 -13.46 2.43
CA THR A 8 -4.49 -14.21 3.69
C THR A 8 -3.29 -15.12 3.83
N LYS A 9 -3.00 -15.53 5.06
CA LYS A 9 -1.97 -16.51 5.36
C LYS A 9 -2.61 -17.88 5.55
N LEU A 10 -1.94 -18.91 5.05
CA LEU A 10 -2.32 -20.28 5.31
C LEU A 10 -2.15 -20.58 6.81
N THR A 11 -3.21 -21.04 7.47
CA THR A 11 -3.18 -21.45 8.88
C THR A 11 -3.04 -22.95 9.06
N GLU A 12 -3.40 -23.72 8.03
CA GLU A 12 -3.33 -25.18 7.98
C GLU A 12 -2.64 -25.62 6.69
N ASP A 13 -1.87 -26.71 6.75
CA ASP A 13 -1.13 -27.17 5.59
C ASP A 13 -2.08 -27.61 4.46
N GLY A 14 -1.88 -27.01 3.29
CA GLY A 14 -2.64 -27.33 2.08
C GLY A 14 -4.11 -26.87 2.07
N THR A 15 -4.60 -26.22 3.12
CA THR A 15 -6.02 -25.81 3.23
C THR A 15 -6.15 -24.31 3.45
N ILE A 16 -7.05 -23.68 2.67
CA ILE A 16 -7.42 -22.27 2.80
C ILE A 16 -8.94 -22.15 2.85
N THR A 17 -9.45 -21.50 3.90
CA THR A 17 -10.88 -21.17 4.01
C THR A 17 -11.08 -19.70 3.68
N LEU A 18 -11.84 -19.42 2.61
CA LEU A 18 -12.21 -18.07 2.22
C LEU A 18 -13.64 -17.79 2.70
N SER A 19 -13.82 -16.76 3.51
CA SER A 19 -15.13 -16.34 4.06
C SER A 19 -15.43 -14.88 3.71
N ASN A 20 -16.71 -14.52 3.70
CA ASN A 20 -17.21 -13.15 3.47
C ASN A 20 -16.76 -12.56 2.12
N LEU A 21 -16.77 -13.37 1.06
CA LEU A 21 -16.53 -12.89 -0.29
C LEU A 21 -17.73 -12.06 -0.80
N PRO A 22 -17.50 -11.02 -1.62
CA PRO A 22 -18.56 -10.14 -2.12
C PRO A 22 -19.32 -10.76 -3.31
N PHE A 23 -19.61 -12.06 -3.26
CA PHE A 23 -20.33 -12.82 -4.30
C PHE A 23 -21.60 -13.43 -3.73
N GLN A 24 -22.64 -13.54 -4.55
CA GLN A 24 -23.90 -14.17 -4.18
C GLN A 24 -23.91 -15.67 -4.49
N ALA A 25 -24.82 -16.39 -3.85
CA ALA A 25 -25.04 -17.81 -4.13
C ALA A 25 -25.48 -18.01 -5.61
N GLY A 26 -24.79 -18.91 -6.32
CA GLY A 26 -25.06 -19.22 -7.72
C GLY A 26 -24.17 -18.46 -8.72
N GLU A 27 -23.33 -17.52 -8.27
CA GLU A 27 -22.33 -16.89 -9.13
C GLU A 27 -21.17 -17.85 -9.44
N SER A 28 -20.79 -17.93 -10.71
CA SER A 28 -19.57 -18.63 -11.13
C SER A 28 -18.36 -17.73 -10.88
N VAL A 29 -17.43 -18.20 -10.05
CA VAL A 29 -16.20 -17.49 -9.70
C VAL A 29 -14.97 -18.28 -10.11
N GLU A 30 -13.94 -17.59 -10.60
CA GLU A 30 -12.61 -18.15 -10.85
C GLU A 30 -11.66 -17.72 -9.73
N ILE A 31 -10.86 -18.66 -9.21
CA ILE A 31 -9.92 -18.40 -8.12
C ILE A 31 -8.50 -18.62 -8.64
N ILE A 32 -7.65 -17.60 -8.51
CA ILE A 32 -6.23 -17.68 -8.85
C ILE A 32 -5.43 -17.56 -7.55
N ILE A 33 -4.68 -18.61 -7.21
CA ILE A 33 -3.81 -18.64 -6.03
C ILE A 33 -2.38 -18.30 -6.48
N LEU A 34 -1.86 -17.19 -5.99
CA LEU A 34 -0.48 -16.78 -6.22
C LEU A 34 0.30 -16.96 -4.92
N SER A 35 1.41 -17.70 -4.95
CA SER A 35 2.34 -17.70 -3.84
C SER A 35 3.00 -16.32 -3.78
N SER A 36 2.65 -15.54 -2.76
CA SER A 36 3.42 -14.34 -2.46
C SER A 36 4.66 -14.80 -1.69
N PRO A 37 5.88 -14.68 -2.24
CA PRO A 37 7.06 -14.81 -1.40
C PRO A 37 6.86 -13.77 -0.31
N ALA A 38 6.93 -14.18 0.97
CA ALA A 38 6.82 -13.29 2.11
C ALA A 38 7.69 -12.08 1.78
N THR A 39 7.03 -10.99 1.38
CA THR A 39 7.77 -9.84 0.92
C THR A 39 8.43 -9.43 2.21
N LEU A 40 9.74 -9.64 2.30
CA LEU A 40 10.55 -9.04 3.33
C LEU A 40 10.42 -7.54 3.04
N VAL A 41 9.31 -6.94 3.46
CA VAL A 41 9.15 -5.50 3.61
C VAL A 41 9.95 -5.12 4.86
N GLN A 42 11.22 -5.52 4.83
CA GLN A 42 12.33 -4.83 5.44
C GLN A 42 13.04 -4.02 4.35
N GLN A 43 12.30 -3.54 3.35
CA GLN A 43 12.62 -2.21 2.85
C GLN A 43 12.41 -1.28 4.03
N ASN A 44 13.53 -0.85 4.60
CA ASN A 44 13.65 0.01 5.76
C ASN A 44 12.46 0.99 5.83
N ARG A 45 11.45 0.64 6.65
CA ARG A 45 10.15 1.34 6.68
C ARG A 45 10.32 2.84 6.96
N TYR A 46 11.45 3.21 7.55
CA TYR A 46 11.83 4.58 7.85
C TYR A 46 13.31 4.80 7.52
N PRO A 47 13.68 4.99 6.24
CA PRO A 47 15.08 5.09 5.82
C PRO A 47 15.82 6.32 6.34
N LEU A 48 15.05 7.27 6.86
CA LEU A 48 15.49 8.53 7.44
C LEU A 48 15.52 8.51 8.98
N ARG A 49 14.97 7.48 9.64
CA ARG A 49 14.95 7.40 11.11
C ARG A 49 16.38 7.36 11.66
N GLY A 50 16.70 8.27 12.56
CA GLY A 50 18.03 8.37 13.19
C GLY A 50 19.08 9.10 12.34
N LYS A 51 18.74 9.56 11.13
CA LYS A 51 19.60 10.45 10.34
C LYS A 51 19.32 11.89 10.76
N ALA A 52 20.38 12.65 11.03
CA ALA A 52 20.29 14.09 11.20
C ALA A 52 19.95 14.71 9.84
N ILE A 53 18.78 15.34 9.73
CA ILE A 53 18.35 16.08 8.54
C ILE A 53 18.43 17.55 8.88
N ARG A 54 19.14 18.32 8.05
CA ARG A 54 19.18 19.77 8.13
C ARG A 54 18.30 20.34 7.02
N TYR A 55 17.39 21.22 7.41
CA TYR A 55 16.62 22.02 6.48
C TYR A 55 17.32 23.36 6.32
N ASP A 56 17.86 23.61 5.13
CA ASP A 56 18.45 24.90 4.82
C ASP A 56 17.32 25.84 4.41
N ASN A 57 17.00 26.81 5.29
CA ASN A 57 15.98 27.85 5.09
C ASN A 57 14.60 27.34 4.64
N PRO A 58 13.94 26.44 5.40
CA PRO A 58 12.71 25.75 4.97
C PRO A 58 11.50 26.65 4.75
N THR A 59 11.56 27.89 5.24
CA THR A 59 10.44 28.84 5.24
C THR A 59 10.66 30.01 4.30
N VAL A 60 11.69 29.96 3.44
CA VAL A 60 11.86 31.01 2.42
C VAL A 60 10.65 30.95 1.49
N PRO A 61 9.99 32.10 1.25
CA PRO A 61 8.89 32.17 0.31
C PRO A 61 9.32 31.64 -1.05
N ILE A 62 8.62 30.62 -1.54
CA ILE A 62 8.83 30.13 -2.88
C ILE A 62 8.04 31.06 -3.79
N ALA A 63 8.75 31.71 -4.71
CA ALA A 63 8.13 32.46 -5.79
C ALA A 63 7.17 33.56 -5.30
N GLN A 64 7.53 34.28 -4.21
CA GLN A 64 6.72 35.36 -3.63
C GLN A 64 6.26 36.37 -4.69
N ASP A 65 7.11 36.66 -5.66
CA ASP A 65 6.87 37.62 -6.74
C ASP A 65 5.97 37.05 -7.86
N ASP A 66 5.77 35.73 -7.91
CA ASP A 66 4.92 35.07 -8.91
C ASP A 66 3.45 34.95 -8.45
N TRP A 67 3.14 35.34 -7.21
CA TRP A 67 1.77 35.37 -6.70
C TRP A 67 1.13 36.73 -7.01
N GLU A 68 0.00 36.72 -7.73
CA GLU A 68 -0.78 37.92 -8.08
C GLU A 68 -1.46 38.60 -6.86
N ALA A 69 -1.22 38.10 -5.65
CA ALA A 69 -1.82 38.59 -4.39
C ALA A 69 -0.89 39.54 -3.61
N ASN A 70 0.06 40.19 -4.29
CA ASN A 70 0.90 41.23 -3.68
C ASN A 70 0.18 42.59 -3.83
N GLU A 71 -0.22 43.19 -2.70
CA GLU A 71 -0.81 44.55 -2.60
C GLU A 71 0.24 45.67 -2.80
#